data_AF-A0A227IZN3-F1
#
_entry.id   AF-A0A227IZN3-F1
#
_cell.length_a   1.000
_cell.length_b   1.000
_cell.length_c   1.000
_cell.angle_alpha   90.00
_cell.angle_beta   90.00
_cell.angle_gamma   90.00
#
_symmetry.space_group_name_H-M   'P 1'
#
loop_
_entity.id
_entity.type
_entity.pdbx_description
1 polymer ?
#
loop_
_entity_poly.entity_id
_entity_poly.type
_entity_poly.pdbx_seq_one_letter_code
_entity_poly.pdbx_strand_id
1 'polypeptide(L)'
;QVANHGSALPWNDKQAFRDEMTKEEVSNYRSFNVRQGDVFFDRSIVDVYGYSKLEQLPISHELITHCQTLRYHSQVFIFPPWASIF
;
A
#
# COMPACT_ATOMS: atom_id res chain seq x y z
N GLN A 1 1.51 -1.12 -15.82
CA GLN A 1 0.06 -1.15 -16.10
C GLN A 1 -0.27 -0.49 -17.43
N VAL A 2 -0.13 0.83 -17.61
CA VAL A 2 -0.46 1.53 -18.89
C VAL A 2 0.30 0.97 -20.11
N ALA A 3 1.63 0.86 -20.04
CA ALA A 3 2.44 0.34 -21.14
C ALA A 3 2.14 -1.13 -21.48
N ASN A 4 1.55 -1.87 -20.55
CA ASN A 4 1.20 -3.28 -20.72
C ASN A 4 -0.30 -3.47 -21.07
N HIS A 5 -1.03 -2.38 -21.34
CA HIS A 5 -2.49 -2.40 -21.54
C HIS A 5 -3.25 -3.10 -20.41
N GLY A 6 -2.73 -3.03 -19.18
CA GLY A 6 -3.33 -3.64 -18.00
C GLY A 6 -4.49 -2.83 -17.43
N SER A 7 -5.44 -3.50 -16.77
CA SER A 7 -6.64 -2.87 -16.22
C SER A 7 -6.45 -2.27 -14.82
N ALA A 8 -5.45 -2.73 -14.06
CA ALA A 8 -5.17 -2.32 -12.68
C ALA A 8 -4.63 -0.88 -12.61
N LEU A 9 -5.51 0.07 -12.90
CA LEU A 9 -5.27 1.51 -12.88
C LEU A 9 -6.32 2.16 -11.98
N PRO A 10 -5.96 3.24 -11.25
CA PRO A 10 -6.85 3.82 -10.25
C PRO A 10 -8.13 4.44 -10.85
N TRP A 11 -8.13 4.79 -12.13
CA TRP A 11 -9.30 5.29 -12.86
C TRP A 11 -10.08 4.22 -13.64
N ASN A 12 -9.56 2.99 -13.75
CA ASN A 12 -10.16 1.94 -14.58
C ASN A 12 -10.68 0.76 -13.76
N ASP A 13 -9.84 0.16 -12.93
CA ASP A 13 -10.21 -0.94 -12.04
C ASP A 13 -9.54 -0.73 -10.68
N LYS A 14 -10.32 -0.15 -9.76
CA LYS A 14 -9.84 0.21 -8.42
C LYS A 14 -9.50 -1.01 -7.56
N GLN A 15 -10.20 -2.13 -7.76
CA GLN A 15 -9.94 -3.34 -6.99
C GLN A 15 -8.66 -4.01 -7.49
N ALA A 16 -8.50 -4.17 -8.81
CA ALA A 16 -7.27 -4.70 -9.36
C ALA A 16 -6.07 -3.78 -9.05
N PHE A 17 -6.26 -2.46 -9.08
CA PHE A 17 -5.24 -1.49 -8.64
C PHE A 17 -4.86 -1.68 -7.18
N ARG A 18 -5.83 -1.80 -6.26
CA ARG A 18 -5.60 -2.11 -4.83
C ARG A 18 -4.84 -3.42 -4.65
N ASP A 19 -5.17 -4.44 -5.42
CA ASP A 19 -4.52 -5.75 -5.34
C ASP A 19 -3.05 -5.65 -5.79
N GLU A 20 -2.75 -4.86 -6.82
CA GLU A 20 -1.36 -4.56 -7.22
C GLU A 20 -0.63 -3.75 -6.15
N MET A 21 -1.26 -2.74 -5.54
CA MET A 21 -0.69 -2.04 -4.38
C MET A 21 -0.35 -3.01 -3.24
N THR A 22 -1.25 -3.95 -2.93
CA THR A 22 -1.02 -4.98 -1.90
C THR A 22 0.23 -5.81 -2.21
N LYS A 23 0.35 -6.29 -3.46
CA LYS A 23 1.50 -7.10 -3.89
C LYS A 23 2.81 -6.33 -3.77
N GLU A 24 2.82 -5.07 -4.20
CA GLU A 24 4.00 -4.21 -4.14
C GLU A 24 4.44 -3.95 -2.69
N GLU A 25 3.51 -3.59 -1.81
CA GLU A 25 3.82 -3.35 -0.38
C GLU A 25 4.32 -4.61 0.34
N VAL A 26 3.74 -5.77 0.05
CA VAL A 26 4.21 -7.06 0.59
C VAL A 26 5.62 -7.38 0.09
N SER A 27 5.88 -7.14 -1.19
CA SER A 27 7.20 -7.33 -1.80
C SER A 27 8.24 -6.42 -1.14
N ASN A 28 7.95 -5.11 -1.06
CA ASN A 28 8.81 -4.11 -0.45
C ASN A 28 9.14 -4.46 1.00
N TYR A 29 8.13 -4.76 1.82
CA TYR A 29 8.36 -5.15 3.22
C TYR A 29 9.33 -6.34 3.31
N ARG A 30 9.10 -7.40 2.52
CA ARG A 30 9.93 -8.63 2.56
C ARG A 30 11.36 -8.37 2.10
N SER A 31 11.56 -7.52 1.08
CA SER A 31 12.89 -7.17 0.57
C SER A 31 13.75 -6.39 1.55
N PHE A 32 13.14 -5.64 2.47
CA PHE A 32 13.85 -4.74 3.38
C PHE A 32 13.84 -5.21 4.85
N ASN A 33 12.89 -6.05 5.26
CA ASN A 33 12.80 -6.58 6.63
C ASN A 33 14.00 -7.48 7.04
N VAL A 34 14.83 -7.89 6.08
CA VAL A 34 16.05 -8.67 6.32
C VAL A 34 17.33 -7.82 6.34
N ARG A 35 17.24 -6.52 6.06
CA ARG A 35 18.40 -5.63 6.02
C ARG A 35 18.79 -5.16 7.41
N GLN A 36 20.08 -4.89 7.61
CA GLN A 36 20.57 -4.22 8.80
C GLN A 36 20.49 -2.69 8.61
N GLY A 37 20.13 -1.98 9.69
CA GLY A 37 19.98 -0.53 9.71
C GLY A 37 18.53 -0.07 9.54
N ASP A 38 18.33 1.24 9.70
CA ASP A 38 17.01 1.86 9.61
C ASP A 38 16.55 1.99 8.16
N VAL A 39 15.30 1.62 7.89
CA VAL A 39 14.67 1.72 6.57
C VAL A 39 13.46 2.64 6.68
N PHE A 40 13.43 3.67 5.84
CA PHE A 40 12.27 4.54 5.67
C PHE A 40 11.44 4.04 4.50
N PHE A 41 10.16 3.78 4.76
CA PHE A 41 9.19 3.44 3.73
C PHE A 41 8.34 4.66 3.42
N ASP A 42 8.23 5.00 2.13
CA ASP A 42 7.23 5.95 1.64
C ASP A 42 5.96 5.15 1.32
N ARG A 43 5.01 5.17 2.26
CA ARG A 43 3.81 4.31 2.35
C ARG A 43 4.05 2.91 2.91
N SER A 44 2.94 2.23 3.16
CA SER A 44 2.87 0.93 3.83
C SER A 44 1.62 0.16 3.42
N ILE A 45 1.54 -1.11 3.86
CA ILE A 45 0.33 -1.93 3.72
C ILE A 45 -0.92 -1.29 4.36
N VAL A 46 -0.74 -0.42 5.37
CA VAL A 46 -1.85 0.28 6.04
C VAL A 46 -2.47 1.31 5.10
N ASP A 47 -1.70 1.91 4.20
CA ASP A 47 -2.20 2.81 3.17
C ASP A 47 -3.13 2.09 2.19
N VAL A 48 -2.87 0.82 1.89
CA VAL A 48 -3.74 -0.02 1.05
C VAL A 48 -5.08 -0.31 1.74
N TYR A 49 -5.06 -0.52 3.05
CA TYR A 49 -6.29 -0.62 3.86
C TYR A 49 -7.07 0.70 3.84
N GLY A 50 -6.37 1.84 4.04
CA GLY A 50 -6.96 3.18 3.98
C GLY A 50 -7.59 3.47 2.61
N TYR A 51 -6.89 3.16 1.52
CA TYR A 51 -7.40 3.26 0.15
C TYR A 51 -8.64 2.40 -0.04
N SER A 52 -8.62 1.15 0.45
CA SER A 52 -9.80 0.26 0.36
C SER A 52 -11.02 0.86 1.06
N LYS A 53 -10.83 1.51 2.22
CA LYS A 53 -11.90 2.22 2.92
C LYS A 53 -12.39 3.44 2.15
N LEU A 54 -11.48 4.26 1.64
CA LEU A 54 -11.77 5.48 0.89
C LEU A 54 -12.60 5.17 -0.36
N GLU A 55 -12.21 4.14 -1.11
CA GLU A 55 -12.84 3.72 -2.36
C GLU A 55 -14.02 2.76 -2.15
N GLN A 56 -14.43 2.51 -0.90
CA GLN A 56 -15.53 1.62 -0.53
C GLN A 56 -15.37 0.19 -1.08
N LEU A 57 -14.14 -0.29 -1.18
CA LEU A 57 -13.82 -1.62 -1.67
C LEU A 57 -13.93 -2.67 -0.57
N PRO A 58 -14.33 -3.92 -0.90
CA PRO A 58 -14.27 -5.03 0.04
C PRO A 58 -12.84 -5.25 0.55
N ILE A 59 -12.73 -5.39 1.86
CA ILE A 59 -11.45 -5.65 2.54
C ILE A 59 -11.33 -7.16 2.73
N SER A 60 -10.34 -7.76 2.06
CA SER A 60 -10.10 -9.19 2.18
C SER A 60 -9.53 -9.55 3.56
N HIS A 61 -9.79 -10.78 4.01
CA HIS A 61 -9.16 -11.31 5.21
C HIS A 61 -7.62 -11.30 5.07
N GLU A 62 -7.10 -11.57 3.88
CA GLU A 62 -5.67 -11.52 3.59
C GLU A 62 -5.06 -10.14 3.83
N LEU A 63 -5.71 -9.06 3.36
CA LEU A 63 -5.23 -7.70 3.60
C LEU A 63 -5.20 -7.36 5.09
N ILE A 64 -6.21 -7.80 5.85
CA ILE A 64 -6.25 -7.63 7.31
C ILE A 64 -5.06 -8.38 7.95
N THR A 65 -4.84 -9.63 7.55
CA THR A 65 -3.72 -10.44 8.05
C THR A 65 -2.37 -9.80 7.72
N HIS A 66 -2.19 -9.24 6.53
CA HIS A 66 -0.97 -8.49 6.19
C HIS A 66 -0.78 -7.25 7.06
N CYS A 67 -1.84 -6.47 7.34
CA CYS A 67 -1.75 -5.33 8.26
C CYS A 67 -1.35 -5.74 9.69
N GLN A 68 -1.71 -6.95 10.12
CA GLN A 68 -1.41 -7.49 11.44
C GLN A 68 0.00 -8.12 11.52
N THR A 69 0.54 -8.60 10.41
CA THR A 69 1.81 -9.37 10.40
C THR A 69 2.99 -8.59 9.86
N LEU A 70 2.78 -7.70 8.88
CA LEU A 70 3.81 -6.83 8.31
C LEU A 70 3.86 -5.55 9.14
N ARG A 71 4.57 -5.63 10.27
CA ARG A 71 4.59 -4.58 11.30
C ARG A 71 5.75 -3.63 11.10
N TYR A 72 5.43 -2.35 10.92
CA TYR A 72 6.37 -1.25 10.87
C TYR A 72 6.67 -0.74 12.28
N HIS A 73 7.65 0.16 12.38
CA HIS A 73 7.99 0.82 13.63
C HIS A 73 6.79 1.62 14.20
N SER A 74 6.68 1.68 15.53
CA SER A 74 5.53 2.32 16.21
C SER A 74 5.54 3.85 16.12
N GLN A 75 6.72 4.44 15.95
CA GLN A 75 6.88 5.86 15.62
C GLN A 75 6.88 6.02 14.11
N VAL A 76 5.96 6.83 13.60
CA VAL A 76 5.74 7.06 12.18
C VAL A 76 5.67 8.57 11.90
N PHE A 77 5.95 8.94 10.66
CA PHE A 77 5.78 10.31 10.17
C PHE A 77 4.51 10.38 9.34
N ILE A 78 3.61 11.31 9.69
CA ILE A 78 2.39 11.57 8.92
C ILE A 78 2.50 12.99 8.38
N PHE A 79 2.50 13.11 7.06
CA PHE A 79 2.55 14.40 6.38
C PHE A 79 1.13 14.89 6.08
N PRO A 80 0.81 16.17 6.28
CA PRO A 80 -0.48 16.73 5.88
C PRO A 80 -0.61 16.74 4.35
N PRO A 81 -1.84 16.84 3.81
CA PRO A 81 -2.05 17.02 2.38
C PRO A 81 -1.23 18.18 1.82
N TRP A 82 -0.54 17.94 0.71
CA TRP A 82 0.29 18.95 0.06
C TRP A 82 -0.50 19.68 -1.04
N ALA A 83 -1.04 20.84 -0.72
CA ALA A 83 -1.97 21.57 -1.58
C ALA A 83 -1.46 21.93 -2.99
N SER A 84 -0.15 21.94 -3.25
CA SER A 84 0.38 22.29 -4.57
C SER A 84 0.41 21.15 -5.59
N ILE A 85 0.06 19.92 -5.17
CA ILE A 85 0.07 18.72 -6.03
C ILE A 85 -1.29 18.00 -6.10
N PHE A 86 -2.32 18.57 -5.49
CA PHE A 86 -3.73 18.19 -5.66
C PHE A 86 -4.39 19.11 -6.68
#